data_AF-A0A8S4DDC1-F1
#
_entry.id   AF-A0A8S4DDC1-F1
#
_cell.length_a   1.000
_cell.length_b   1.000
_cell.length_c   1.000
_cell.angle_alpha   90.00
_cell.angle_beta   90.00
_cell.angle_gamma   90.00
#
_symmetry.space_group_name_H-M   'P 1'
#
loop_
_entity.id
_entity.type
_entity.pdbx_description
1 polymer ?
#
loop_
_entity_poly.entity_id
_entity_poly.type
_entity_poly.pdbx_seq_one_letter_code
_entity_poly.pdbx_strand_id
1 'polypeptide(L)'
;MSEAVRMSVCGELRLGTDESIFNAILCSRSFKQLAAIFQEYHFLTGHDIDDAIKAEFSGDLEKALRAIVKVVRNKPLFFAERLHKSMKGLGTNDRQLIRIMVTRCELDLGDICDVFEHKYGETLASWIEGDCSGHYKKCFLGLLGLY
;
A
#
# COMPACT_ATOMS: atom_id res chain seq x y z
N MET A 1 -26.93 -0.66 12.99
CA MET A 1 -25.64 -0.19 13.54
C MET A 1 -24.63 -0.19 12.40
N SER A 2 -24.01 0.95 12.09
CA SER A 2 -23.06 1.03 10.97
C SER A 2 -21.75 0.30 11.31
N GLU A 3 -21.01 -0.15 10.30
CA GLU A 3 -19.77 -0.92 10.51
C GLU A 3 -18.66 -0.09 11.14
N ALA A 4 -18.63 1.21 10.85
CA ALA A 4 -17.74 2.16 11.52
C ALA A 4 -18.09 2.29 13.02
N VAL A 5 -19.37 2.32 13.38
CA VAL A 5 -19.80 2.28 14.78
C VAL A 5 -19.41 0.96 15.45
N ARG A 6 -19.49 -0.18 14.74
CA ARG A 6 -18.99 -1.46 15.27
C ARG A 6 -17.48 -1.43 15.49
N MET A 7 -16.72 -0.82 14.58
CA MET A 7 -15.27 -0.70 14.68
C MET A 7 -14.84 0.26 15.80
N SER A 8 -15.52 1.39 15.99
CA SER A 8 -15.22 2.33 17.09
C SER A 8 -15.61 1.77 18.46
N VAL A 9 -16.81 1.20 18.58
CA VAL A 9 -17.30 0.62 19.85
C VAL A 9 -16.45 -0.59 20.28
N CYS A 10 -15.90 -1.35 19.34
CA CYS A 10 -15.08 -2.52 19.64
C CYS A 10 -13.58 -2.23 19.73
N GLY A 11 -13.09 -1.15 19.12
CA GLY A 11 -11.66 -0.80 19.09
C GLY A 11 -11.17 0.06 20.26
N GLU A 12 -12.02 0.89 20.87
CA GLU A 12 -11.56 1.87 21.88
C GLU A 12 -12.16 1.66 23.29
N LEU A 13 -13.21 0.86 23.44
CA LEU A 13 -14.00 0.79 24.68
C LEU A 13 -13.97 -0.56 25.41
N ARG A 14 -13.20 -1.55 24.94
CA ARG A 14 -13.02 -2.83 25.64
C ARG A 14 -11.54 -3.24 25.62
N LEU A 15 -10.96 -3.42 26.81
CA LEU A 15 -9.66 -4.08 26.99
C LEU A 15 -9.73 -5.47 26.34
N GLY A 16 -9.01 -5.63 25.23
CA GLY A 16 -9.10 -6.79 24.34
C GLY A 16 -9.97 -6.49 23.12
N THR A 17 -9.41 -5.80 22.14
CA THR A 17 -10.07 -5.55 20.85
C THR A 17 -10.37 -6.88 20.17
N ASP A 18 -11.58 -6.99 19.64
CA ASP A 18 -12.01 -8.16 18.88
C ASP A 18 -11.32 -8.09 17.51
N GLU A 19 -10.06 -8.56 17.41
CA GLU A 19 -9.27 -8.67 16.18
C GLU A 19 -10.09 -9.26 15.02
N SER A 20 -11.07 -10.10 15.37
CA SER A 20 -12.07 -10.69 14.50
C SER A 20 -12.88 -9.64 13.69
N ILE A 21 -13.17 -8.46 14.25
CA ILE A 21 -13.94 -7.39 13.61
C ILE A 21 -13.09 -6.64 12.59
N PHE A 22 -11.85 -6.29 12.92
CA PHE A 22 -10.91 -5.69 11.96
C PHE A 22 -10.69 -6.63 10.78
N ASN A 23 -10.43 -7.91 11.06
CA ASN A 23 -10.29 -8.94 10.02
C ASN A 23 -11.58 -9.08 9.19
N ALA A 24 -12.74 -9.16 9.84
CA ALA A 24 -14.02 -9.29 9.16
C ALA A 24 -14.30 -8.10 8.24
N ILE A 25 -13.99 -6.87 8.65
CA ILE A 25 -14.27 -5.68 7.85
C ILE A 25 -13.22 -5.52 6.74
N LEU A 26 -11.93 -5.49 7.09
CA LEU A 26 -10.82 -5.21 6.17
C LEU A 26 -10.68 -6.29 5.08
N CYS A 27 -11.01 -7.55 5.39
CA CYS A 27 -10.83 -8.66 4.45
C CYS A 27 -12.10 -9.01 3.65
N SER A 28 -13.27 -8.44 3.97
CA SER A 28 -14.53 -8.81 3.28
C SER A 28 -15.27 -7.66 2.60
N ARG A 29 -14.88 -6.41 2.84
CA ARG A 29 -15.53 -5.23 2.24
C ARG A 29 -14.80 -4.77 0.99
N SER A 30 -15.57 -4.21 0.04
CA SER A 30 -14.99 -3.60 -1.16
C SER A 30 -14.19 -2.35 -0.80
N PHE A 31 -13.23 -1.96 -1.65
CA PHE A 31 -12.41 -0.78 -1.40
C PHE A 31 -13.21 0.52 -1.22
N LYS A 32 -14.34 0.68 -1.94
CA LYS A 32 -15.22 1.85 -1.78
C LYS A 32 -15.88 1.88 -0.40
N GLN A 33 -16.33 0.71 0.09
CA GLN A 33 -16.90 0.60 1.43
C GLN A 33 -15.83 0.86 2.49
N LEU A 34 -14.63 0.29 2.33
CA LEU A 34 -13.53 0.54 3.25
C LEU A 34 -13.14 2.02 3.32
N ALA A 35 -13.10 2.73 2.20
CA ALA A 35 -12.83 4.16 2.19
C ALA A 35 -13.87 4.94 3.02
N ALA A 36 -15.16 4.64 2.83
CA ALA A 36 -16.23 5.27 3.61
C ALA A 36 -16.14 4.91 5.11
N ILE A 37 -15.82 3.65 5.43
CA ILE A 37 -15.65 3.19 6.82
C ILE A 37 -14.47 3.91 7.48
N PHE A 38 -13.35 4.10 6.79
CA PHE A 38 -12.19 4.80 7.35
C PHE A 38 -12.49 6.27 7.62
N GLN A 39 -13.23 6.93 6.73
CA GLN A 39 -13.66 8.31 6.93
C GLN A 39 -14.60 8.43 8.13
N GLU A 40 -15.59 7.54 8.23
CA GLU A 40 -16.53 7.52 9.33
C GLU A 40 -15.86 7.15 10.66
N TYR A 41 -14.91 6.21 10.65
CA TYR A 41 -14.11 5.86 11.83
C TYR A 41 -13.36 7.08 12.34
N HIS A 42 -12.66 7.80 11.46
CA HIS A 42 -11.95 9.02 11.84
C HIS A 42 -12.89 10.12 12.38
N PHE A 43 -14.08 10.28 11.78
CA PHE A 43 -15.07 11.25 12.26
C PHE A 43 -15.60 10.89 13.67
N LEU A 44 -15.80 9.61 13.96
CA LEU A 44 -16.36 9.15 15.23
C LEU A 44 -15.34 9.12 16.37
N THR A 45 -14.10 8.73 16.10
CA THR A 45 -13.07 8.52 17.14
C THR A 45 -12.04 9.64 17.22
N GLY A 46 -11.85 10.41 16.14
CA GLY A 46 -10.76 11.36 15.99
C GLY A 46 -9.40 10.70 15.65
N HIS A 47 -9.33 9.37 15.57
CA HIS A 47 -8.09 8.63 15.30
C HIS A 47 -8.04 8.11 13.87
N ASP A 48 -6.82 7.94 13.33
CA ASP A 48 -6.62 7.31 12.03
C ASP A 48 -6.69 5.78 12.18
N ILE A 49 -7.33 5.10 11.22
CA ILE A 49 -7.44 3.64 11.24
C ILE A 49 -6.06 2.96 11.14
N ASP A 50 -5.07 3.56 10.47
CA ASP A 50 -3.70 3.01 10.41
C ASP A 50 -3.03 3.03 11.79
N ASP A 51 -3.36 4.01 12.63
CA ASP A 51 -2.81 4.12 13.98
C ASP A 51 -3.48 3.14 14.94
N ALA A 52 -4.81 2.95 14.81
CA ALA A 52 -5.52 1.89 15.52
C ALA A 52 -4.94 0.50 15.18
N ILE A 53 -4.66 0.23 13.90
CA ILE A 53 -4.04 -1.05 13.50
C ILE A 53 -2.64 -1.23 14.11
N LYS A 54 -1.81 -0.18 14.18
CA LYS A 54 -0.48 -0.26 14.80
C LYS A 54 -0.54 -0.49 16.31
N ALA A 55 -1.55 0.05 16.98
CA ALA A 55 -1.71 -0.11 18.42
C ALA A 55 -2.15 -1.54 18.77
N GLU A 56 -2.99 -2.15 17.94
CA GLU A 56 -3.63 -3.44 18.24
C GLU A 56 -2.91 -4.65 17.65
N PHE A 57 -2.25 -4.52 16.49
CA PHE A 57 -1.64 -5.63 15.78
C PHE A 57 -0.13 -5.52 15.72
N SER A 58 0.54 -6.66 15.56
CA SER A 58 1.98 -6.70 15.33
C SER A 58 2.36 -7.73 14.25
N GLY A 59 3.64 -7.75 13.88
CA GLY A 59 4.19 -8.76 12.98
C GLY A 59 3.63 -8.68 11.56
N ASP A 60 3.33 -9.82 10.96
CA ASP A 60 2.91 -9.89 9.56
C ASP A 60 1.44 -9.55 9.34
N LEU A 61 0.59 -9.78 10.35
CA LEU A 61 -0.82 -9.40 10.28
C LEU A 61 -0.98 -7.88 10.25
N GLU A 62 -0.27 -7.14 11.11
CA GLU A 62 -0.24 -5.67 11.07
C GLU A 62 0.17 -5.17 9.67
N LYS A 63 1.26 -5.70 9.12
CA LYS A 63 1.74 -5.30 7.78
C LYS A 63 0.70 -5.57 6.70
N ALA A 64 -0.04 -6.68 6.79
CA ALA A 64 -1.06 -7.05 5.83
C ALA A 64 -2.27 -6.10 5.90
N LEU A 65 -2.79 -5.82 7.10
CA LEU A 65 -3.93 -4.92 7.29
C LEU A 65 -3.59 -3.50 6.86
N ARG A 66 -2.39 -3.02 7.20
CA ARG A 66 -1.92 -1.70 6.78
C ARG A 66 -1.70 -1.60 5.27
N ALA A 67 -1.32 -2.70 4.61
CA ALA A 67 -1.26 -2.73 3.15
C ALA A 67 -2.65 -2.54 2.53
N ILE A 68 -3.71 -3.13 3.10
CA ILE A 68 -5.10 -2.90 2.66
C ILE A 68 -5.45 -1.41 2.81
N VAL A 69 -5.19 -0.81 3.96
CA VAL A 69 -5.45 0.62 4.20
C VAL A 69 -4.75 1.50 3.18
N LYS A 70 -3.45 1.27 2.94
CA LYS A 70 -2.67 2.02 1.95
C LYS A 70 -3.22 1.88 0.53
N VAL A 71 -3.58 0.66 0.12
CA VAL A 71 -4.16 0.40 -1.21
C VAL A 71 -5.53 1.06 -1.38
N VAL A 72 -6.36 1.06 -0.35
CA VAL A 72 -7.66 1.75 -0.36
C VAL A 72 -7.49 3.26 -0.50
N ARG A 73 -6.49 3.84 0.17
CA ARG A 73 -6.24 5.29 0.16
C ARG A 73 -5.59 5.77 -1.13
N ASN A 74 -4.51 5.12 -1.54
CA ASN A 74 -3.76 5.48 -2.73
C ASN A 74 -2.93 4.27 -3.21
N LYS A 75 -3.52 3.51 -4.12
CA LYS A 75 -2.89 2.30 -4.68
C LYS A 75 -1.60 2.61 -5.46
N PRO A 76 -1.54 3.63 -6.34
CA PRO A 76 -0.29 4.00 -6.99
C PRO A 76 0.84 4.30 -6.01
N LEU A 77 0.54 5.09 -4.95
CA LEU A 77 1.51 5.40 -3.90
C LEU A 77 2.01 4.16 -3.16
N PHE A 78 1.13 3.20 -2.87
CA PHE A 78 1.54 1.94 -2.25
C PHE A 78 2.56 1.20 -3.11
N PHE A 79 2.33 1.09 -4.42
CA PHE A 79 3.27 0.42 -5.32
C PHE A 79 4.56 1.23 -5.53
N ALA A 80 4.47 2.56 -5.61
CA ALA A 80 5.65 3.44 -5.69
C ALA A 80 6.57 3.25 -4.47
N GLU A 81 6.00 3.23 -3.25
CA GLU A 81 6.77 2.94 -2.03
C GLU A 81 7.44 1.57 -2.07
N ARG A 82 6.75 0.58 -2.62
CA ARG A 82 7.27 -0.79 -2.73
C ARG A 82 8.36 -0.93 -3.79
N LEU A 83 8.28 -0.20 -4.90
CA LEU A 83 9.32 -0.15 -5.92
C LEU A 83 10.57 0.55 -5.38
N HIS A 84 10.40 1.69 -4.74
CA HIS A 84 11.51 2.40 -4.11
C HIS A 84 12.16 1.51 -3.05
N LYS A 85 11.37 0.85 -2.20
CA LYS A 85 11.91 -0.09 -1.20
C LYS A 85 12.64 -1.29 -1.83
N SER A 86 12.28 -1.72 -3.04
CA SER A 86 13.01 -2.83 -3.69
C SER A 86 14.37 -2.44 -4.24
N MET A 87 14.61 -1.16 -4.54
CA MET A 87 15.88 -0.67 -5.11
C MET A 87 16.70 0.13 -4.09
N LYS A 88 16.08 0.63 -3.03
CA LYS A 88 16.78 1.39 -2.00
C LYS A 88 17.67 0.49 -1.15
N GLY A 89 18.97 0.73 -1.20
CA GLY A 89 19.95 0.11 -0.31
C GLY A 89 21.07 -0.57 -1.08
N LEU A 90 21.73 -1.54 -0.44
CA LEU A 90 22.72 -2.37 -1.13
C LEU A 90 22.02 -3.51 -1.85
N GLY A 91 22.12 -3.50 -3.17
CA GLY A 91 21.50 -4.47 -4.06
C GLY A 91 19.99 -4.28 -4.21
N THR A 92 19.39 -5.16 -5.01
CA THR A 92 18.00 -5.06 -5.44
C THR A 92 17.19 -6.24 -4.92
N ASN A 93 15.99 -5.99 -4.42
CA ASN A 93 14.99 -7.04 -4.21
C ASN A 93 14.29 -7.35 -5.54
N ASP A 94 14.97 -8.10 -6.40
CA ASP A 94 14.52 -8.43 -7.75
C ASP A 94 13.13 -9.06 -7.78
N ARG A 95 12.85 -9.97 -6.83
CA ARG A 95 11.55 -10.64 -6.75
C ARG A 95 10.40 -9.64 -6.58
N GLN A 96 10.60 -8.58 -5.82
CA GLN A 96 9.58 -7.54 -5.62
C GLN A 96 9.52 -6.57 -6.81
N LEU A 97 10.67 -6.15 -7.32
CA LEU A 97 10.77 -5.26 -8.48
C LEU A 97 10.09 -5.89 -9.71
N ILE A 98 10.50 -7.10 -10.09
CA ILE A 98 9.93 -7.85 -11.23
C ILE A 98 8.42 -8.01 -11.06
N ARG A 99 7.97 -8.47 -9.88
CA ARG A 99 6.55 -8.72 -9.66
C ARG A 99 5.72 -7.45 -9.86
N ILE A 100 6.17 -6.31 -9.34
CA ILE A 100 5.41 -5.06 -9.48
C ILE A 100 5.46 -4.57 -10.93
N MET A 101 6.65 -4.49 -11.54
CA MET A 101 6.80 -4.03 -12.92
C MET A 101 5.93 -4.84 -13.90
N VAL A 102 5.95 -6.16 -13.80
CA VAL A 102 5.20 -7.05 -14.71
C VAL A 102 3.70 -7.05 -14.42
N THR A 103 3.27 -7.01 -13.15
CA THR A 103 1.83 -7.10 -12.83
C THR A 103 1.09 -5.77 -12.91
N ARG A 104 1.80 -4.64 -12.97
CA ARG A 104 1.21 -3.30 -13.01
C ARG A 104 1.36 -2.60 -14.37
N CYS A 105 2.23 -3.07 -15.26
CA CYS A 105 2.54 -2.40 -16.54
C CYS A 105 1.31 -2.05 -17.36
N GLU A 106 0.34 -2.96 -17.48
CA GLU A 106 -0.88 -2.76 -18.27
C GLU A 106 -2.07 -2.25 -17.45
N LEU A 107 -1.87 -1.88 -16.18
CA LEU A 107 -2.96 -1.49 -15.28
C LEU A 107 -2.86 -0.03 -14.83
N ASP A 108 -1.78 0.33 -14.14
CA ASP A 108 -1.62 1.64 -13.50
C ASP A 108 -0.14 2.04 -13.33
N LEU A 109 0.77 1.45 -14.13
CA LEU A 109 2.20 1.77 -14.02
C LEU A 109 2.51 3.23 -14.34
N GLY A 110 1.74 3.87 -15.23
CA GLY A 110 1.83 5.31 -15.48
C GLY A 110 1.56 6.13 -14.22
N ASP A 111 0.41 5.90 -13.56
CA ASP A 111 0.08 6.58 -12.29
C ASP A 111 1.13 6.30 -11.20
N ILE A 112 1.68 5.08 -11.16
CA ILE A 112 2.74 4.71 -10.24
C ILE A 112 4.01 5.52 -10.51
N CYS A 113 4.39 5.72 -11.77
CA CYS A 113 5.54 6.55 -12.16
C CYS A 113 5.37 8.00 -11.72
N ASP A 114 4.21 8.60 -11.99
CA ASP A 114 3.92 9.99 -11.63
C ASP A 114 4.00 10.20 -10.11
N VAL A 115 3.37 9.28 -9.35
CA VAL A 115 3.39 9.33 -7.88
C VAL A 115 4.79 9.03 -7.31
N PHE A 116 5.56 8.15 -7.96
CA PHE A 116 6.94 7.87 -7.58
C PHE A 116 7.80 9.12 -7.72
N GLU A 117 7.76 9.77 -8.88
CA GLU A 117 8.53 11.00 -9.15
C GLU A 117 8.13 12.12 -8.21
N HIS A 118 6.82 12.36 -8.02
CA HIS A 118 6.35 13.37 -7.09
C HIS A 118 6.84 13.12 -5.64
N LYS A 119 6.95 11.86 -5.22
CA LYS A 119 7.36 11.52 -3.85
C LYS A 119 8.88 11.52 -3.63
N TYR A 120 9.64 11.06 -4.61
CA TYR A 120 11.09 10.81 -4.46
C TYR A 120 11.96 11.84 -5.19
N GLY A 121 11.37 12.69 -6.04
CA GLY A 121 12.08 13.73 -6.79
C GLY A 121 12.88 13.22 -7.98
N GLU A 122 12.80 11.93 -8.28
CA GLU A 122 13.48 11.26 -9.39
C GLU A 122 12.51 10.27 -10.04
N THR A 123 12.64 10.08 -11.35
CA THR A 123 11.78 9.16 -12.09
C THR A 123 12.08 7.70 -11.71
N LEU A 124 11.07 6.84 -11.83
CA LEU A 124 11.25 5.39 -11.68
C LEU A 124 12.27 4.85 -12.70
N ALA A 125 12.31 5.42 -13.90
CA ALA A 125 13.28 5.08 -14.94
C ALA A 125 14.72 5.35 -14.49
N SER A 126 15.00 6.53 -13.92
CA SER A 126 16.33 6.89 -13.38
C SER A 126 16.79 5.89 -12.31
N TRP A 127 15.88 5.52 -11.40
CA TRP A 127 16.16 4.52 -10.38
C TRP A 127 16.50 3.14 -10.96
N ILE A 128 15.74 2.69 -11.96
CA ILE A 128 16.02 1.42 -12.67
C ILE A 128 17.34 1.50 -13.42
N GLU A 129 17.69 2.66 -13.99
CA GLU A 129 18.96 2.84 -14.71
C GLU A 129 20.18 2.73 -13.80
N GLY A 130 20.07 3.22 -12.56
CA GLY A 130 21.11 3.14 -11.55
C GLY A 130 21.24 1.77 -10.89
N ASP A 131 20.12 1.07 -10.67
CA ASP A 131 20.09 -0.17 -9.87
C ASP A 131 20.15 -1.44 -10.74
N CYS A 132 19.75 -1.37 -12.02
CA CYS A 132 19.71 -2.50 -12.95
C CYS A 132 20.67 -2.35 -14.14
N SER A 133 21.07 -3.47 -14.75
CA SER A 133 21.99 -3.48 -15.90
C SER A 133 21.58 -4.45 -17.00
N GLY A 134 22.25 -4.36 -18.15
CA GLY A 134 22.07 -5.31 -19.27
C GLY A 134 20.64 -5.39 -19.83
N HIS A 135 20.27 -6.60 -20.28
CA HIS A 135 18.93 -6.87 -20.80
C HIS A 135 17.85 -6.72 -19.73
N TYR A 136 18.18 -7.01 -18.48
CA TYR A 136 17.25 -6.86 -17.36
C TYR A 136 16.74 -5.43 -17.23
N LYS A 137 17.66 -4.45 -17.26
CA LYS A 137 17.30 -3.02 -17.33
C LYS A 137 16.44 -2.70 -18.56
N LYS A 138 16.89 -3.12 -19.75
CA LYS A 138 16.17 -2.83 -21.00
C LYS A 138 14.73 -3.34 -20.98
N CYS A 139 14.49 -4.52 -20.42
CA CYS A 139 13.14 -5.05 -20.25
C CYS A 139 12.27 -4.14 -19.40
N PHE A 140 12.75 -3.65 -18.26
CA PHE A 140 11.97 -2.74 -17.42
C PHE A 140 11.71 -1.39 -18.07
N LEU A 141 12.69 -0.81 -18.76
CA LEU A 141 12.48 0.45 -19.48
C LEU A 141 11.50 0.26 -20.65
N GLY A 142 11.48 -0.91 -21.30
CA GLY A 142 10.44 -1.28 -22.27
C GLY A 142 9.05 -1.38 -21.63
N LEU A 143 8.93 -1.94 -20.42
CA LEU A 143 7.65 -1.95 -19.67
C LEU A 143 7.17 -0.55 -19.29
N LEU A 144 8.07 0.43 -19.20
CA LEU A 144 7.74 1.84 -19.00
C LEU A 144 7.38 2.57 -20.31
N GLY A 145 7.43 1.90 -21.46
CA GLY A 145 7.18 2.51 -22.77
C GLY A 145 8.32 3.41 -23.26
N LEU A 146 9.54 3.24 -22.73
CA LEU A 146 10.72 4.05 -23.07
C LEU A 146 11.62 3.40 -24.15
N TYR A 147 11.20 2.27 -24.72
CA TYR A 147 11.87 1.55 -25.81
C TYR A 147 10.87 0.87 -26.74
#